data_AF-A0A671MJC5-F1
#
_entry.id   AF-A0A671MJC5-F1
#
_cell.length_a   1.000
_cell.length_b   1.000
_cell.length_c   1.000
_cell.angle_alpha   90.00
_cell.angle_beta   90.00
_cell.angle_gamma   90.00
#
_symmetry.space_group_name_H-M   'P 1'
#
loop_
_entity.id
_entity.type
_entity.pdbx_description
1 polymer ?
#
loop_
_entity_poly.entity_id
_entity_poly.type
_entity_poly.pdbx_seq_one_letter_code
_entity_poly.pdbx_strand_id
1 'polypeptide(L)' 'CRLTSKQLKAFLTLGNVNVYKPIIRRTQNNHVVHGRVARRKPLLSKNNIAAHLQFAKDHVDKPDEYWRNVLWMDETKIE' A
#
# COMPACT_ATOMS: atom_id res chain seq x y z
N CYS A 1 6.23 8.97 1.42
CA CYS A 1 6.15 10.24 2.17
C CYS A 1 4.83 10.95 1.90
N ARG A 2 4.11 11.37 2.94
CA ARG A 2 2.88 12.16 2.80
C ARG A 2 3.27 13.64 2.61
N LEU A 3 3.22 14.13 1.38
CA LEU A 3 3.37 15.56 1.09
C LEU A 3 2.09 16.30 1.48
N THR A 4 2.20 17.26 2.40
CA THR A 4 1.04 18.04 2.87
C THR A 4 0.85 19.30 2.03
N SER A 5 -0.38 19.81 1.92
CA SER A 5 -0.65 21.08 1.22
C SER A 5 0.08 22.28 1.85
N LYS A 6 0.49 22.18 3.13
CA LYS A 6 1.33 23.19 3.82
C LYS A 6 2.76 23.15 3.31
N GLN A 7 3.35 21.96 3.18
CA GLN A 7 4.67 21.77 2.61
C GLN A 7 4.71 22.19 1.14
N LEU A 8 3.72 21.79 0.35
CA LEU A 8 3.61 22.20 -1.05
C LEU A 8 3.51 23.71 -1.21
N LYS A 9 2.74 24.40 -0.35
CA LYS A 9 2.71 25.86 -0.35
C LYS A 9 4.09 26.46 -0.10
N ALA A 10 4.85 25.93 0.87
CA ALA A 10 6.19 26.42 1.19
C ALA A 10 7.18 26.22 0.02
N PHE A 11 7.10 25.08 -0.68
CA PHE A 11 7.91 24.83 -1.88
C PHE A 11 7.58 25.79 -3.03
N LEU A 12 6.30 26.06 -3.25
CA LEU A 12 5.87 26.98 -4.31
C LEU A 12 6.27 28.42 -4.01
N THR A 13 6.20 28.85 -2.75
CA THR A 13 6.65 30.19 -2.35
C THR A 13 8.15 30.38 -2.52
N LEU A 14 8.95 29.31 -2.40
CA LEU A 14 10.40 29.37 -2.68
C LEU A 14 10.70 29.64 -4.16
N GLY A 15 9.79 29.22 -5.06
CA GLY A 15 9.82 29.54 -6.48
C GLY A 15 9.07 30.83 -6.85
N ASN A 16 8.82 31.73 -5.90
CA ASN A 16 8.03 32.96 -6.07
C ASN A 16 6.58 32.76 -6.56
N VAL A 17 6.02 31.55 -6.42
CA VAL A 17 4.63 31.25 -6.74
C VAL A 17 3.78 31.34 -5.48
N ASN A 18 2.93 32.37 -5.40
CA ASN A 18 1.99 32.52 -4.29
C ASN A 18 0.66 31.81 -4.61
N VAL A 19 0.33 30.79 -3.82
CA VAL A 19 -0.94 30.05 -3.94
C VAL A 19 -1.62 29.87 -2.59
N TYR A 20 -2.95 29.86 -2.62
CA TYR A 20 -3.77 29.60 -1.46
C TYR A 20 -3.97 28.09 -1.22
N LYS A 21 -4.08 27.67 0.05
CA LYS A 21 -4.13 26.24 0.43
C LYS A 21 -5.32 25.49 -0.21
N PRO A 22 -6.55 26.03 -0.21
CA PRO A 22 -7.68 25.49 -0.96
C PRO A 22 -7.45 25.26 -2.45
N ILE A 23 -6.68 26.11 -3.13
CA ILE A 23 -6.35 25.90 -4.56
C ILE A 23 -5.52 24.63 -4.69
N ILE A 24 -4.49 24.47 -3.85
CA ILE A 24 -3.66 23.25 -3.82
C ILE A 24 -4.52 22.01 -3.55
N ARG A 25 -5.46 22.07 -2.60
CA ARG A 25 -6.38 20.95 -2.31
C ARG A 25 -7.31 20.62 -3.46
N ARG A 26 -7.87 21.63 -4.12
CA ARG A 26 -8.75 21.48 -5.29
C ARG A 26 -8.00 20.83 -6.45
N THR A 27 -6.80 21.30 -6.74
CA THR A 27 -5.91 20.71 -7.75
C THR A 27 -5.56 19.26 -7.40
N GLN A 28 -5.18 18.97 -6.15
CA GLN A 28 -4.90 17.60 -5.71
C GLN A 28 -6.10 16.67 -5.91
N ASN A 29 -7.31 17.12 -5.59
CA ASN A 29 -8.52 16.33 -5.79
C ASN A 29 -8.85 16.11 -7.27
N ASN A 30 -8.72 17.16 -8.11
CA ASN A 30 -8.92 17.04 -9.55
C ASN A 30 -7.94 16.04 -10.20
N HIS A 31 -6.72 15.95 -9.67
CA HIS A 31 -5.71 14.99 -10.14
C HIS A 31 -5.71 13.66 -9.34
N VAL A 32 -6.70 13.42 -8.48
CA VAL A 32 -6.85 12.17 -7.69
C VAL A 32 -5.60 11.86 -6.82
N VAL A 33 -4.89 12.90 -6.39
CA VAL A 33 -3.70 12.79 -5.55
C VAL A 33 -4.11 12.73 -4.08
N HIS A 34 -4.39 11.52 -3.61
CA HIS A 34 -4.78 11.28 -2.22
C HIS A 34 -3.59 10.86 -1.36
N GLY A 35 -3.41 11.53 -0.22
CA GLY A 35 -2.46 11.09 0.80
C GLY A 35 -2.97 9.81 1.47
N ARG A 36 -2.35 8.66 1.15
CA ARG A 36 -2.65 7.37 1.79
C ARG A 36 -1.60 7.02 2.85
N VAL A 37 -2.04 6.35 3.91
CA VAL A 37 -1.14 5.75 4.90
C VAL A 37 -0.75 4.36 4.40
N ALA A 38 0.53 4.04 4.42
CA ALA A 38 1.00 2.70 4.07
C ALA A 38 0.42 1.67 5.06
N ARG A 39 -0.08 0.54 4.55
CA ARG A 39 -0.52 -0.57 5.41
C ARG A 39 0.69 -1.15 6.14
N ARG A 40 0.51 -1.54 7.41
CA ARG A 40 1.50 -2.36 8.12
C ARG A 40 1.60 -3.70 7.40
N LYS A 41 2.82 -4.10 7.04
CA LYS A 41 3.11 -5.39 6.43
C LYS A 41 4.27 -6.02 7.19
N PRO A 42 4.28 -7.36 7.38
CA PRO A 42 5.46 -8.04 7.90
C PRO A 42 6.63 -7.81 6.94
N LEU A 43 7.84 -7.72 7.49
CA LEU A 43 9.05 -7.66 6.69
C LEU A 43 9.34 -9.08 6.20
N LEU A 44 9.30 -9.28 4.89
CA LEU A 44 9.59 -10.56 4.26
C LEU A 44 10.99 -10.53 3.64
N SER A 45 11.72 -11.63 3.77
CA SER A 45 12.97 -11.83 3.03
C SER A 45 12.66 -11.93 1.52
N LYS A 46 13.66 -11.64 0.67
CA LYS A 46 13.51 -11.80 -0.79
C LYS A 46 13.11 -13.22 -1.18
N ASN A 47 13.65 -14.21 -0.46
CA ASN A 47 13.36 -15.62 -0.69
C ASN A 47 11.90 -15.95 -0.37
N ASN A 48 11.37 -15.44 0.74
CA ASN A 48 9.98 -15.67 1.13
C ASN A 48 9.01 -15.01 0.13
N ILE A 49 9.35 -13.82 -0.38
CA ILE A 49 8.56 -13.14 -1.41
C ILE A 49 8.51 -14.00 -2.69
N ALA A 50 9.65 -14.53 -3.13
CA ALA A 50 9.72 -15.37 -4.31
C ALA A 50 8.95 -16.69 -4.12
N ALA A 51 9.10 -17.34 -2.97
CA ALA A 51 8.38 -18.56 -2.64
C ALA A 51 6.87 -18.35 -2.59
N HIS A 52 6.39 -17.26 -1.95
CA HIS A 52 4.97 -16.92 -1.93
C HIS A 52 4.42 -16.64 -3.33
N LEU A 53 5.19 -15.94 -4.18
CA LEU A 53 4.77 -15.66 -5.55
C LEU A 53 4.68 -16.94 -6.39
N GLN A 54 5.65 -17.85 -6.25
CA GLN A 54 5.63 -19.12 -6.96
C GLN A 54 4.45 -19.98 -6.51
N PHE A 55 4.26 -20.12 -5.19
CA PHE A 55 3.12 -20.84 -4.63
C PHE A 55 1.77 -20.31 -5.15
N ALA A 56 1.60 -18.98 -5.17
CA ALA A 56 0.38 -18.37 -5.68
C ALA A 56 0.15 -18.66 -7.17
N LYS A 57 1.20 -18.62 -8.00
CA LYS A 57 1.09 -18.96 -9.43
C LYS A 57 0.73 -20.42 -9.63
N ASP A 58 1.34 -21.33 -8.88
CA ASP A 58 1.12 -22.77 -9.04
C ASP A 58 -0.28 -23.22 -8.60
N HIS A 59 -0.94 -22.42 -7.75
CA HIS A 59 -2.23 -22.78 -7.16
C HIS A 59 -3.40 -21.85 -7.54
N VAL A 60 -3.19 -20.87 -8.44
CA VAL A 60 -4.23 -19.90 -8.84
C VAL A 60 -5.44 -20.56 -9.49
N ASP A 61 -5.21 -21.62 -10.28
CA ASP A 61 -6.25 -22.33 -11.03
C ASP A 61 -6.75 -23.60 -10.32
N LYS A 62 -6.36 -23.82 -9.06
CA LYS A 62 -6.80 -25.01 -8.31
C LYS A 62 -8.29 -24.90 -7.98
N PRO A 63 -9.09 -25.95 -8.22
CA PRO A 63 -10.52 -25.94 -7.91
C PRO A 63 -10.74 -25.94 -6.39
N ASP A 64 -11.89 -25.44 -5.94
CA ASP A 64 -12.23 -25.36 -4.52
C ASP A 64 -12.16 -26.71 -3.79
N GLU A 65 -12.47 -27.81 -4.48
CA GLU A 65 -12.37 -29.17 -3.95
C GLU A 65 -10.96 -29.52 -3.48
N TYR A 66 -9.94 -29.01 -4.18
CA TYR A 66 -8.54 -29.19 -3.78
C TYR A 66 -8.30 -28.59 -2.40
N TRP A 67 -8.73 -27.34 -2.18
CA TRP A 67 -8.53 -26.62 -0.92
C TRP A 67 -9.33 -27.20 0.24
N ARG A 68 -10.51 -27.78 -0.03
CA ARG A 68 -11.32 -28.48 0.98
C ARG A 68 -10.64 -29.72 1.55
N ASN A 69 -9.79 -30.36 0.75
CA ASN A 69 -9.04 -31.54 1.17
C ASN A 69 -7.72 -31.19 1.88
N VAL A 70 -7.33 -29.91 1.92
CA VAL A 70 -6.12 -29.47 2.63
C VAL A 70 -6.42 -29.28 4.12
N LEU A 71 -5.74 -30.06 4.97
CA LEU A 71 -5.75 -29.85 6.40
C LEU A 71 -4.73 -28.78 6.78
N TRP A 72 -5.19 -27.66 7.35
CA TRP A 72 -4.34 -26.57 7.82
C TRP A 72 -4.06 -26.73 9.32
N MET A 73 -2.79 -26.66 9.71
CA MET A 73 -2.34 -26.71 11.10
C MET A 73 -1.51 -25.46 11.36
N ASP A 74 -1.84 -24.70 12.40
CA ASP A 74 -1.06 -23.56 12.87
C ASP A 74 -1.01 -23.56 14.39
N GLU A 75 0.10 -23.09 14.94
CA GLU A 75 0.32 -23.01 16.39
C GLU A 75 0.30 -21.54 16.82
N THR A 76 -0.73 -21.16 17.57
CA THR A 76 -0.81 -19.83 18.16
C THR A 76 -0.59 -19.89 19.66
N LYS A 77 0.27 -19.01 20.18
CA LYS A 77 0.38 -18.79 21.62
C LYS A 77 -0.89 -18.11 22.13
N ILE A 78 -1.49 -18.67 23.17
CA ILE A 78 -2.61 -18.08 23.90
C ILE A 78 -2.02 -17.54 25.20
N GLU A 79 -2.11 -16.23 25.40
CA GLU A 79 -1.76 -15.53 26.65
C GLU A 79 -2.97 -15.45 27.59
#